data_AF-A0AAE4MMA8-F1
#
_entry.id   AF-A0AAE4MMA8-F1
#
_cell.length_a   1.000
_cell.length_b   1.000
_cell.length_c   1.000
_cell.angle_alpha   90.00
_cell.angle_beta   90.00
_cell.angle_gamma   90.00
#
_symmetry.space_group_name_H-M   'P 1'
#
loop_
_entity.id
_entity.type
_entity.pdbx_description
1 polymer ?
#
loop_
_entity_poly.entity_id
_entity_poly.type
_entity_poly.pdbx_seq_one_letter_code
_entity_poly.pdbx_strand_id
1 'polypeptide(L)'
;MAMAKSGYTLQVIKAGQQGHVEMRWGHLAEVDTRAAAATIAQHIGRPSSAVDPQEISLSLTNAASGISVELHHPASGESATPAFIEDELKKIVQIVDGYEAAEETHIVE
;
A
#
# COMPACT_ATOMS: atom_id res chain seq x y z
N MET A 1 -18.69 23.34 -0.61
CA MET A 1 -17.21 23.28 -0.64
C MET A 1 -16.83 21.81 -0.62
N ALA A 2 -16.56 21.22 -1.79
CA ALA A 2 -16.10 19.83 -1.85
C ALA A 2 -14.64 19.82 -1.38
N MET A 3 -14.40 19.31 -0.17
CA MET A 3 -13.05 18.94 0.22
C MET A 3 -12.53 18.02 -0.87
N ALA A 4 -11.41 18.36 -1.51
CA ALA A 4 -10.65 17.41 -2.30
C ALA A 4 -10.19 16.33 -1.30
N LYS A 5 -11.06 15.32 -1.11
CA LYS A 5 -10.81 14.19 -0.23
C LYS A 5 -9.57 13.54 -0.79
N SER A 6 -8.48 13.47 -0.01
CA SER A 6 -7.37 12.58 -0.35
C SER A 6 -7.99 11.19 -0.58
N GLY A 7 -8.05 10.73 -1.83
CA GLY A 7 -8.83 9.56 -2.20
C GLY A 7 -8.19 8.30 -1.66
N TYR A 8 -6.86 8.20 -1.72
CA TYR A 8 -6.14 6.97 -1.42
C TYR A 8 -5.01 7.22 -0.42
N THR A 9 -4.92 6.38 0.59
CA THR A 9 -3.85 6.40 1.60
C THR A 9 -3.21 5.02 1.65
N LEU A 10 -1.93 4.93 1.34
CA LEU A 10 -1.11 3.73 1.56
C LEU A 10 -0.35 3.89 2.87
N GLN A 11 -0.51 2.92 3.75
CA GLN A 11 0.28 2.76 4.95
C GLN A 11 1.14 1.51 4.81
N VAL A 12 2.41 1.62 5.17
CA VAL A 12 3.33 0.49 5.21
C VAL A 12 3.97 0.42 6.57
N ILE A 13 3.78 -0.72 7.23
CA ILE A 13 4.23 -0.95 8.59
C ILE A 13 5.15 -2.16 8.58
N LYS A 14 6.36 -1.98 9.12
CA LYS A 14 7.28 -3.09 9.36
C LYS A 14 7.19 -3.53 10.83
N ALA A 15 6.52 -4.64 11.09
CA ALA A 15 6.43 -5.23 12.42
C ALA A 15 7.83 -5.51 13.00
N GLY A 16 8.02 -5.16 14.27
CA GLY A 16 9.31 -5.27 14.95
C GLY A 16 10.28 -4.10 14.72
N GLN A 17 9.90 -3.07 13.95
CA GLN A 17 10.62 -1.79 13.85
C GLN A 17 9.65 -0.60 13.87
N GLN A 18 10.12 0.58 14.26
CA GLN A 18 9.38 1.84 14.05
C GLN A 18 9.44 2.32 12.58
N GLY A 19 9.41 1.39 11.62
CA GLY A 19 9.34 1.71 10.20
C GLY A 19 7.88 1.85 9.79
N HIS A 20 7.36 3.06 9.79
CA HIS A 20 6.04 3.40 9.24
C HIS A 20 6.23 4.37 8.08
N VAL A 21 5.65 4.05 6.93
CA VAL A 21 5.59 4.93 5.76
C VAL A 21 4.13 5.14 5.42
N GLU A 22 3.68 6.39 5.42
CA GLU A 22 2.36 6.77 4.94
C GLU A 22 2.53 7.60 3.66
N MET A 23 1.77 7.25 2.63
CA MET A 23 1.72 7.95 1.35
C MET A 23 0.26 8.22 0.98
N ARG A 24 -0.02 9.37 0.38
CA ARG A 24 -1.38 9.83 0.08
C ARG A 24 -1.48 10.32 -1.35
N TRP A 25 -2.53 9.93 -2.05
CA TRP A 25 -2.82 10.34 -3.42
C TRP A 25 -4.27 10.84 -3.56
N GLY A 26 -4.50 11.66 -4.58
CA GLY A 26 -5.85 12.10 -4.97
C GLY A 26 -6.60 10.99 -5.69
N HIS A 27 -5.95 10.39 -6.69
CA HIS A 27 -6.48 9.31 -7.53
C HIS A 27 -5.55 8.11 -7.58
N LEU A 28 -6.14 6.93 -7.81
CA LEU A 28 -5.40 5.68 -7.98
C LEU A 28 -4.43 5.72 -9.18
N ALA A 29 -4.81 6.42 -10.25
CA ALA A 29 -3.95 6.62 -11.43
C ALA A 29 -2.72 7.49 -11.16
N GLU A 30 -2.70 8.27 -10.08
CA GLU A 30 -1.54 9.07 -9.65
C GLU A 30 -0.55 8.25 -8.80
N VAL A 31 -0.90 7.01 -8.44
CA VAL A 31 -0.05 6.14 -7.64
C VAL A 31 1.15 5.66 -8.47
N ASP A 32 2.27 6.37 -8.31
CA ASP A 32 3.56 5.91 -8.83
C ASP A 32 4.10 4.78 -7.94
N THR A 33 3.72 3.54 -8.30
CA THR A 33 4.13 2.32 -7.60
C THR A 33 5.64 2.16 -7.53
N ARG A 34 6.39 2.63 -8.53
CA ARG A 34 7.84 2.53 -8.57
C ARG A 34 8.50 3.50 -7.59
N ALA A 35 8.07 4.76 -7.58
CA ALA A 35 8.57 5.77 -6.65
C ALA A 35 8.17 5.45 -5.20
N ALA A 36 6.95 4.97 -5.00
CA ALA A 36 6.47 4.49 -3.71
C ALA A 36 7.31 3.31 -3.22
N ALA A 37 7.51 2.29 -4.04
CA ALA A 37 8.31 1.12 -3.68
C ALA A 37 9.75 1.48 -3.33
N ALA A 38 10.39 2.37 -4.09
CA ALA A 38 11.73 2.86 -3.76
C ALA A 38 11.77 3.61 -2.43
N THR A 39 10.74 4.41 -2.11
CA THR A 39 10.63 5.13 -0.84
C THR A 39 10.44 4.17 0.32
N ILE A 40 9.55 3.20 0.17
CA ILE A 40 9.26 2.17 1.16
C ILE A 40 10.52 1.34 1.41
N ALA A 41 11.14 0.78 0.37
CA ALA A 41 12.37 -0.01 0.48
C ALA A 41 13.50 0.75 1.19
N GLN A 42 13.62 2.07 0.99
CA GLN A 42 14.61 2.88 1.71
C GLN A 42 14.31 3.04 3.21
N HIS A 43 13.03 3.09 3.59
CA HIS A 43 12.61 3.24 4.99
C HIS A 43 12.55 1.91 5.74
N ILE A 44 12.00 0.87 5.12
CA ILE A 44 11.75 -0.44 5.75
C ILE A 44 12.78 -1.50 5.36
N GLY A 45 13.46 -1.35 4.21
CA GLY A 45 14.48 -2.28 3.71
C GLY A 45 15.85 -2.11 4.36
N ARG A 46 15.98 -1.25 5.37
CA ARG A 46 17.15 -1.28 6.25
C ARG A 46 17.18 -2.62 6.99
N PRO A 47 18.24 -3.42 6.83
CA PRO A 47 18.39 -4.66 7.58
C PRO A 47 18.44 -4.30 9.06
N SER A 48 17.43 -4.75 9.81
CA SER A 48 17.46 -4.67 11.26
C SER A 48 18.07 -5.96 11.75
N SER A 49 19.02 -5.89 12.67
CA SER A 49 19.55 -7.05 13.38
C SER A 49 18.52 -7.65 14.37
N ALA A 50 17.22 -7.41 14.16
CA ALA A 50 16.17 -7.91 15.02
C ALA A 50 16.01 -9.42 14.80
N VAL A 51 15.99 -10.16 15.92
CA VAL A 51 15.93 -11.63 15.97
C VAL A 51 14.49 -12.14 15.79
N ASP A 52 13.51 -11.23 15.87
CA ASP A 52 12.09 -11.53 15.72
C ASP A 52 11.67 -11.66 14.25
N PRO A 53 10.65 -12.48 13.96
CA PRO A 53 10.01 -12.52 12.66
C PRO A 53 9.43 -11.14 12.34
N GLN A 54 10.15 -10.39 11.53
CA GLN A 54 9.67 -9.12 11.01
C GLN A 54 8.64 -9.41 9.91
N GLU A 55 7.56 -8.64 9.89
CA GLU A 55 6.53 -8.68 8.84
C GLU A 55 6.41 -7.29 8.22
N ILE A 56 6.12 -7.21 6.94
CA ILE A 56 5.79 -5.98 6.22
C ILE A 56 4.30 -6.06 5.88
N SER A 57 3.53 -5.12 6.43
CA SER A 57 2.12 -4.94 6.10
C SER A 57 1.98 -3.74 5.18
N LEU A 58 1.36 -3.91 4.02
CA LEU A 58 1.00 -2.86 3.07
C LEU A 58 -0.52 -2.72 3.05
N SER A 59 -1.02 -1.56 3.43
CA SER A 59 -2.45 -1.28 3.54
C SER A 59 -2.81 -0.10 2.64
N LEU A 60 -3.63 -0.31 1.61
CA LEU A 60 -4.15 0.76 0.74
C LEU A 60 -5.63 0.98 1.04
N THR A 61 -5.96 2.17 1.53
CA THR A 61 -7.31 2.56 1.87
C THR A 61 -7.81 3.65 0.94
N ASN A 62 -8.95 3.42 0.32
CA ASN A 62 -9.72 4.43 -0.39
C ASN A 62 -10.67 5.13 0.59
N ALA A 63 -10.43 6.40 0.88
CA ALA A 63 -11.24 7.21 1.79
C ALA A 63 -12.58 7.67 1.17
N ALA A 64 -12.76 7.56 -0.15
CA ALA A 64 -14.00 7.89 -0.82
C ALA A 64 -15.03 6.77 -0.73
N SER A 65 -14.63 5.52 -1.01
CA SER A 65 -15.48 4.32 -0.90
C SER A 65 -15.44 3.65 0.47
N GLY A 66 -14.35 3.84 1.22
CA GLY A 66 -14.08 3.12 2.47
C GLY A 66 -13.45 1.74 2.25
N ILE A 67 -13.14 1.35 1.01
CA ILE A 67 -12.42 0.10 0.71
C ILE A 67 -11.02 0.17 1.29
N SER A 68 -10.62 -0.87 2.03
CA SER A 68 -9.25 -1.04 2.50
C SER A 68 -8.76 -2.43 2.13
N VAL A 69 -7.60 -2.50 1.47
CA VAL A 69 -6.94 -3.75 1.13
C VAL A 69 -5.64 -3.79 1.90
N GLU A 70 -5.33 -4.94 2.51
CA GLU A 70 -4.15 -5.14 3.33
C GLU A 70 -3.42 -6.41 2.89
N LEU A 71 -2.12 -6.29 2.65
CA LEU A 71 -1.24 -7.37 2.24
C LEU A 71 -0.14 -7.55 3.30
N HIS A 72 0.08 -8.78 3.71
CA HIS A 72 1.05 -9.15 4.73
C HIS A 72 2.14 -10.02 4.14
N HIS A 73 3.39 -9.62 4.29
CA HIS A 73 4.54 -10.37 3.80
C HIS A 73 5.57 -10.57 4.90
N PRO A 74 6.21 -11.75 4.97
CA PRO A 74 7.37 -11.91 5.85
C PRO A 74 8.44 -10.90 5.42
N ALA A 75 9.03 -10.16 6.36
CA ALA A 75 10.11 -9.20 6.08
C ALA A 75 11.45 -9.91 5.85
N SER A 76 11.43 -10.92 4.99
CA SER A 76 12.61 -11.51 4.39
C SER A 76 13.37 -10.44 3.60
N GLY A 77 14.68 -10.63 3.41
CA GLY A 77 15.50 -9.68 2.63
C GLY A 77 14.97 -9.41 1.21
N GLU A 78 14.22 -10.35 0.63
CA GLU A 78 13.56 -10.22 -0.67
C GLU A 78 12.31 -9.33 -0.62
N SER A 79 11.50 -9.45 0.43
CA SER A 79 10.24 -8.70 0.59
C SER A 79 10.43 -7.21 0.88
N ALA A 80 11.66 -6.81 1.22
CA ALA A 80 12.04 -5.43 1.43
C ALA A 80 12.72 -4.80 0.19
N THR A 81 12.77 -5.53 -0.93
CA THR A 81 13.33 -5.01 -2.18
C THR A 81 12.34 -4.10 -2.89
N PRO A 82 12.82 -3.06 -3.61
CA PRO A 82 11.94 -2.19 -4.38
C PRO A 82 11.13 -2.94 -5.42
N ALA A 83 11.71 -3.96 -6.05
CA ALA A 83 11.02 -4.74 -7.09
C ALA A 83 9.84 -5.54 -6.52
N PHE A 84 10.03 -6.18 -5.35
CA PHE A 84 8.95 -6.90 -4.66
C PHE A 84 7.85 -5.95 -4.21
N ILE A 85 8.21 -4.85 -3.54
CA ILE A 85 7.24 -3.87 -3.05
C ILE A 85 6.46 -3.26 -4.22
N GLU A 86 7.10 -2.98 -5.35
CA GLU A 86 6.42 -2.48 -6.55
C GLU A 86 5.37 -3.47 -7.07
N ASP A 87 5.68 -4.77 -7.09
CA ASP A 87 4.74 -5.82 -7.51
C ASP A 87 3.54 -5.91 -6.56
N GLU A 88 3.77 -5.85 -5.25
CA GLU A 88 2.70 -5.85 -4.25
C GLU A 88 1.84 -4.58 -4.31
N LEU A 89 2.45 -3.41 -4.55
CA LEU A 89 1.70 -2.17 -4.77
C LEU A 89 0.84 -2.24 -6.04
N LYS A 90 1.34 -2.86 -7.11
CA LYS A 90 0.53 -3.07 -8.32
C LYS A 90 -0.65 -3.97 -8.04
N LYS A 91 -0.46 -5.06 -7.28
CA LYS A 91 -1.56 -5.95 -6.87
C LYS A 91 -2.59 -5.21 -6.05
N ILE A 92 -2.18 -4.47 -5.01
CA ILE A 92 -3.11 -3.78 -4.12
C ILE A 92 -3.91 -2.71 -4.87
N VAL A 93 -3.26 -1.98 -5.79
CA VAL A 93 -3.91 -1.02 -6.68
C VAL A 93 -4.93 -1.72 -7.58
N GLN A 94 -4.56 -2.84 -8.22
CA GLN A 94 -5.48 -3.60 -9.07
C GLN A 94 -6.68 -4.17 -8.30
N ILE A 95 -6.47 -4.62 -7.07
CA ILE A 95 -7.54 -5.12 -6.21
C ILE A 95 -8.51 -3.99 -5.88
N VAL A 96 -8.01 -2.83 -5.43
CA VAL A 96 -8.84 -1.66 -5.11
C VAL A 96 -9.62 -1.18 -6.35
N ASP A 97 -8.94 -1.06 -7.49
CA ASP A 97 -9.56 -0.71 -8.78
C ASP A 97 -10.69 -1.68 -9.15
N GLY A 98 -10.43 -2.99 -9.00
CA GLY A 98 -11.43 -4.03 -9.27
C GLY A 98 -12.63 -3.99 -8.32
N TYR A 99 -12.42 -3.67 -7.04
CA TYR A 99 -13.52 -3.49 -6.09
C TYR A 99 -14.34 -2.23 -6.41
N GLU A 100 -13.69 -1.13 -6.78
CA GLU A 100 -14.39 0.10 -7.18
C GLU A 100 -15.20 -0.10 -8.47
N ALA A 101 -14.63 -0.80 -9.46
CA ALA A 101 -15.34 -1.17 -10.68
C ALA A 101 -16.54 -2.09 -10.39
N ALA A 102 -16.42 -3.03 -9.44
CA ALA A 102 -17.52 -3.88 -9.02
C ALA A 102 -18.63 -3.11 -8.28
N GLU A 103 -18.28 -2.15 -7.42
CA GLU A 103 -19.25 -1.26 -6.77
C GLU A 103 -19.99 -0.37 -7.79
N GLU A 104 -19.30 0.12 -8.82
CA GLU A 104 -19.91 0.91 -9.90
C GLU A 104 -20.91 0.09 -10.72
N THR A 105 -20.70 -1.23 -10.84
CA THR A 105 -21.63 -2.14 -11.52
C THR A 105 -22.83 -2.59 -10.68
N HIS A 106 -22.87 -2.30 -9.37
CA HIS A 106 -24.00 -2.64 -8.49
C HIS A 106 -25.11 -1.58 -8.47
N ILE A 107 -25.15 -0.73 -9.50
CA ILE A 107 -26.28 0.14 -9.81
C ILE A 107 -27.06 -0.48 -10.99
N VAL A 108 -27.84 -1.52 -10.71
CA VAL A 108 -28.91 -1.97 -11.60
C VAL A 108 -30.24 -1.92 -10.85
N GLU A 109 -31.01 -0.90 -11.22
CA GLU A 109 -32.47 -0.66 -11.13
C GLU A 109 -33.31 -1.19 -9.95
#